data_AF-A0A3M1Z0R7-F1
#
_entry.id   AF-A0A3M1Z0R7-F1
#
_cell.length_a   1.000
_cell.length_b   1.000
_cell.length_c   1.000
_cell.angle_alpha   90.00
_cell.angle_beta   90.00
_cell.angle_gamma   90.00
#
_symmetry.space_group_name_H-M   'P 1'
#
loop_
_entity.id
_entity.type
_entity.pdbx_description
1 polymer ?
#
loop_
_entity_poly.entity_id
_entity_poly.type
_entity_poly.pdbx_seq_one_letter_code
_entity_poly.pdbx_strand_id
1 'polypeptide(L)' 'GDIIGSGTVGTGCLLEITQAQGPWLQAGDVVELEIERLGVLRNTIGEKELF' A
#
# COMPACT_ATOMS: atom_id res chain seq x y z
N GLY A 1 -6.32 13.92 -17.31
CA GLY A 1 -7.66 13.88 -16.73
C GLY A 1 -7.54 14.00 -15.22
N ASP A 2 -8.61 14.38 -14.55
CA ASP A 2 -8.61 14.57 -13.10
C ASP A 2 -8.60 13.22 -12.36
N ILE A 3 -8.05 13.19 -11.15
CA ILE A 3 -7.93 12.00 -10.30
C ILE A 3 -8.61 12.29 -8.97
N ILE A 4 -9.52 11.40 -8.56
CA ILE A 4 -10.22 11.47 -7.27
C ILE A 4 -9.89 10.22 -6.48
N GLY A 5 -9.34 10.38 -5.27
CA GLY A 5 -9.08 9.29 -4.35
C GLY A 5 -10.21 9.16 -3.32
N SER A 6 -10.68 7.94 -3.08
CA SER A 6 -11.70 7.64 -2.05
C SER A 6 -11.18 7.73 -0.62
N GLY A 7 -9.85 7.73 -0.45
CA GLY A 7 -9.20 7.39 0.81
C GLY A 7 -9.05 5.88 0.99
N THR A 8 -8.44 5.47 2.09
CA THR A 8 -8.28 4.05 2.46
C THR A 8 -9.65 3.46 2.82
N VAL A 9 -9.86 2.19 2.46
CA VAL A 9 -10.97 1.41 3.03
C VAL A 9 -10.66 1.15 4.51
N GLY A 10 -11.65 1.05 5.38
CA GLY A 10 -11.42 0.75 6.80
C GLY A 10 -10.63 -0.54 6.97
N THR A 11 -9.60 -0.53 7.83
CA THR A 11 -8.58 -1.59 7.95
C THR A 11 -7.71 -1.79 6.70
N GLY A 12 -7.71 -0.83 5.77
CA GLY A 12 -7.03 -0.91 4.47
C GLY A 12 -5.58 -0.44 4.49
N CYS A 13 -4.99 -0.16 5.65
CA CYS A 13 -3.57 0.15 5.76
C CYS A 13 -2.89 -0.57 6.93
N LEU A 14 -1.57 -0.73 6.85
CA LEU A 14 -0.77 -1.37 7.90
C LEU A 14 -0.88 -0.66 9.24
N LEU A 15 -1.07 0.67 9.27
CA LEU A 15 -1.23 1.41 10.51
C LEU A 15 -2.42 0.89 11.33
N GLU A 16 -3.56 0.69 10.66
CA GLU A 16 -4.78 0.15 11.27
C GLU A 16 -4.60 -1.33 11.63
N ILE A 17 -4.11 -2.14 10.68
CA ILE A 17 -3.98 -3.60 10.82
C ILE A 17 -3.00 -3.97 11.95
N THR A 18 -1.88 -3.27 12.04
CA THR A 18 -0.81 -3.56 13.00
C THR A 18 -0.98 -2.78 14.31
N GLN A 19 -2.06 -2.01 14.47
CA GLN A 19 -2.27 -1.14 15.63
C GLN A 19 -1.07 -0.23 15.92
N ALA A 20 -0.46 0.30 14.86
CA ALA A 20 0.76 1.11 14.92
C ALA A 20 2.03 0.43 15.46
N GLN A 21 2.06 -0.90 15.54
CA GLN A 21 3.20 -1.66 16.10
C GLN A 21 4.08 -2.32 15.03
N GLY A 22 3.64 -2.34 13.77
CA GLY A 22 4.34 -3.01 12.67
C GLY A 22 4.06 -4.52 12.59
N PRO A 23 4.71 -5.23 11.65
CA PRO A 23 5.83 -4.77 10.82
C PRO A 23 5.42 -3.71 9.78
N TRP A 24 6.38 -2.87 9.42
CA TRP A 24 6.24 -1.88 8.35
C TRP A 24 6.91 -2.39 7.08
N LEU A 25 6.50 -1.85 5.93
CA LEU A 25 7.09 -2.18 4.64
C LEU A 25 8.61 -2.00 4.65
N GLN A 26 9.31 -2.97 4.09
CA GLN A 26 10.75 -3.00 3.89
C GLN A 26 11.07 -2.95 2.39
N ALA A 27 12.30 -2.58 2.05
CA ALA A 27 12.79 -2.67 0.68
C ALA A 27 12.69 -4.12 0.18
N GLY A 28 12.21 -4.29 -1.05
CA GLY A 28 11.96 -5.60 -1.66
C GLY A 28 10.56 -6.18 -1.37
N ASP A 29 9.78 -5.62 -0.43
CA ASP A 29 8.40 -6.04 -0.24
C ASP A 29 7.57 -5.79 -1.51
N VAL A 30 6.65 -6.71 -1.81
CA VAL A 30 5.68 -6.54 -2.89
C VAL A 30 4.32 -6.19 -2.30
N VAL A 31 3.73 -5.09 -2.78
CA VAL A 31 2.37 -4.67 -2.43
C VAL A 31 1.45 -4.87 -3.61
N GLU A 32 0.34 -5.58 -3.40
CA GLU A 32 -0.70 -5.80 -4.39
C GLU A 32 -2.05 -5.24 -3.92
N LEU A 33 -2.71 -4.49 -4.79
CA LEU A 33 -4.09 -4.06 -4.61
C LEU A 33 -4.92 -4.62 -5.76
N GLU A 34 -5.90 -5.45 -5.43
CA GLU A 34 -6.81 -6.03 -6.41
C GLU A 34 -8.20 -5.41 -6.28
N ILE A 35 -8.78 -5.03 -7.41
CA ILE A 35 -10.19 -4.64 -7.50
C ILE A 35 -10.86 -5.53 -8.53
N GLU A 36 -11.97 -6.14 -8.14
CA GLU A 36 -12.75 -7.03 -8.99
C GLU A 36 -13.11 -6.34 -10.32
N ARG A 37 -12.83 -7.02 -11.43
CA ARG A 37 -13.03 -6.56 -12.82
C ARG A 37 -12.14 -5.39 -13.29
N LEU A 38 -11.29 -4.83 -12.42
CA LEU A 38 -10.31 -3.81 -12.81
C LEU A 38 -8.90 -4.40 -12.93
N GLY A 39 -8.57 -5.37 -12.07
CA GLY A 39 -7.29 -6.08 -12.07
C GLY A 39 -6.45 -5.77 -10.84
N VAL A 40 -5.15 -6.08 -10.95
CA VAL A 40 -4.16 -5.96 -9.87
C VAL A 40 -3.18 -4.83 -10.15
N LEU A 41 -3.03 -3.94 -9.18
CA LEU A 41 -1.92 -3.00 -9.11
C LEU A 41 -0.83 -3.61 -8.22
N ARG A 42 0.29 -4.01 -8.82
CA ARG A 42 1.46 -4.60 -8.13
C ARG A 42 2.64 -3.65 -8.17
N ASN A 43 3.28 -3.43 -7.03
CA ASN A 43 4.51 -2.63 -6.93
C ASN A 43 5.50 -3.25 -5.96
N THR A 44 6.80 -3.06 -6.21
CA THR A 44 7.88 -3.49 -5.32
C THR A 44 8.42 -2.27 -4.60
N ILE A 45 8.54 -2.33 -3.28
CA ILE A 45 9.07 -1.25 -2.46
C ILE A 45 10.56 -1.11 -2.75
N GLY A 46 10.97 0.08 -3.20
CA GLY A 46 12.36 0.41 -3.44
C GLY A 46 13.16 0.62 -2.17
N GLU A 47 14.47 0.71 -2.31
CA GLU A 47 15.37 1.15 -1.23
C GLU A 47 14.95 2.54 -0.74
N LYS A 48 15.09 2.77 0.56
CA LYS A 48 14.87 4.11 1.11
C LYS A 48 16.02 5.01 0.66
N GLU A 49 15.72 5.99 -0.17
CA GLU A 49 16.69 7.06 -0.45
C GLU A 49 16.89 7.89 0.83
N LEU A 50 18.12 7.86 1.35
CA LEU A 50 18.55 8.73 2.42
C LEU A 50 19.23 9.93 1.77
N PHE A 51 18.60 11.09 1.87
CA PHE A 51 19.21 12.38 1.53
C PHE A 51 20.26 12.76 2.59
#